data_AF-A0A2R4JX30-F1
#
_entry.id   AF-A0A2R4JX30-F1
#
_cell.length_a   1.000
_cell.length_b   1.000
_cell.length_c   1.000
_cell.angle_alpha   90.00
_cell.angle_beta   90.00
_cell.angle_gamma   90.00
#
_symmetry.space_group_name_H-M   'P 1'
#
loop_
_entity.id
_entity.type
_entity.pdbx_description
1 polymer ?
#
loop_
_entity_poly.entity_id
_entity_poly.type
_entity_poly.pdbx_seq_one_letter_code
_entity_poly.pdbx_strand_id
1 'polypeptide(L)'
;MAPFTVMIRSVLSYASSAIADTHPDHQIADLHTAARNGTRATLGDGACQYVGIQHLTTAYAYAEADSGAAQRLLRRVRSGHAPLHINAVHLVDVAADPQAKTITWETVTRVPLGTAL
;
A
#
# COMPACT_ATOMS: atom_id res chain seq x y z
N MET A 1 -15.33 9.81 4.23
CA MET A 1 -14.45 10.48 3.23
C MET A 1 -14.99 10.20 1.84
N ALA A 2 -14.85 11.12 0.88
CA ALA A 2 -15.25 10.91 -0.52
C ALA A 2 -14.20 10.09 -1.29
N PRO A 3 -14.58 9.38 -2.37
CA PRO A 3 -13.63 8.76 -3.30
C PRO A 3 -12.68 9.80 -3.91
N PHE A 4 -11.48 9.37 -4.27
CA PHE A 4 -10.47 10.26 -4.83
C PHE A 4 -9.50 9.51 -5.74
N THR A 5 -8.63 10.23 -6.44
CA THR A 5 -7.68 9.64 -7.39
C THR A 5 -6.27 10.10 -7.03
N VAL A 6 -5.34 9.16 -7.04
CA VAL A 6 -3.91 9.44 -6.96
C VAL A 6 -3.23 9.02 -8.25
N MET A 7 -2.10 9.62 -8.56
CA MET A 7 -1.22 9.19 -9.64
C MET A 7 -0.19 8.23 -9.08
N ILE A 8 -0.12 7.03 -9.67
CA ILE A 8 1.02 6.14 -9.46
C ILE A 8 2.21 6.73 -10.20
N ARG A 9 3.33 6.90 -9.49
CA ARG A 9 4.55 7.49 -10.03
C ARG A 9 5.61 6.40 -10.31
N SER A 10 6.86 6.83 -10.43
CA SER A 10 8.00 5.95 -10.68
C SER A 10 8.05 4.80 -9.68
N VAL A 11 8.36 3.61 -10.19
CA VAL A 11 8.69 2.46 -9.34
C VAL A 11 10.16 2.58 -8.91
N LEU A 12 10.38 2.42 -7.61
CA LEU A 12 11.65 2.50 -6.92
C LEU A 12 12.00 1.13 -6.34
N SER A 13 13.26 0.71 -6.52
CA SER A 13 13.84 -0.39 -5.77
C SER A 13 13.99 0.05 -4.31
N TYR A 14 13.51 -0.78 -3.41
CA TYR A 14 13.60 -0.62 -1.96
C TYR A 14 14.30 -1.83 -1.34
N ALA A 15 14.64 -1.76 -0.05
CA ALA A 15 15.48 -2.75 0.63
C ALA A 15 14.99 -4.21 0.49
N SER A 16 13.69 -4.43 0.39
CA SER A 16 13.08 -5.76 0.28
C SER A 16 12.02 -5.87 -0.82
N SER A 17 11.84 -4.84 -1.65
CA SER A 17 10.71 -4.74 -2.57
C SER A 17 10.94 -3.75 -3.71
N ALA A 18 10.02 -3.74 -4.67
CA ALA A 18 9.83 -2.62 -5.57
C ALA A 18 8.52 -1.91 -5.20
N ILE A 19 8.57 -0.60 -5.02
CA ILE A 19 7.44 0.22 -4.55
C ILE A 19 7.18 1.36 -5.52
N ALA A 20 5.93 1.76 -5.68
CA ALA A 20 5.56 2.95 -6.44
C ALA A 20 5.07 4.05 -5.50
N ASP A 21 5.59 5.26 -5.71
CA ASP A 21 5.12 6.46 -5.02
C ASP A 21 3.75 6.89 -5.55
N THR A 22 3.03 7.65 -4.73
CA THR A 22 1.72 8.22 -5.10
C THR A 22 1.74 9.74 -5.04
N HIS A 23 0.94 10.40 -5.87
CA HIS A 23 0.77 11.87 -5.83
C HIS A 23 -0.58 12.32 -6.40
N PRO A 24 -1.28 13.29 -5.80
CA PRO A 24 -1.03 13.80 -4.46
C PRO A 24 -1.28 12.71 -3.40
N ASP A 25 -0.53 12.73 -2.31
CA ASP A 25 -0.51 11.69 -1.27
C ASP A 25 -1.30 12.06 0.00
N HIS A 26 -1.61 13.34 0.20
CA HIS A 26 -2.33 13.82 1.39
C HIS A 26 -3.65 13.06 1.65
N GLN A 27 -4.46 12.78 0.61
CA GLN A 27 -5.73 12.07 0.80
C GLN A 27 -5.54 10.60 1.20
N ILE A 28 -4.46 9.95 0.71
CA ILE A 28 -4.06 8.62 1.17
C ILE A 28 -3.59 8.67 2.63
N ALA A 29 -2.83 9.70 3.00
CA ALA A 29 -2.36 9.88 4.37
C ALA A 29 -3.54 10.14 5.35
N ASP A 30 -4.52 10.92 4.93
CA ASP A 30 -5.77 11.17 5.68
C ASP A 30 -6.56 9.87 5.86
N LEU A 31 -6.70 9.08 4.78
CA LEU A 31 -7.41 7.80 4.82
C LEU A 31 -6.71 6.81 5.75
N HIS A 32 -5.38 6.72 5.68
CA HIS A 32 -4.56 5.90 6.57
C HIS A 32 -4.71 6.35 8.03
N THR A 33 -4.72 7.65 8.29
CA THR A 33 -4.93 8.20 9.64
C THR A 33 -6.31 7.85 10.18
N ALA A 34 -7.36 8.02 9.38
CA ALA A 34 -8.72 7.66 9.75
C ALA A 34 -8.86 6.16 10.06
N ALA A 35 -8.31 5.30 9.18
CA ALA A 35 -8.32 3.86 9.38
C ALA A 35 -7.60 3.46 10.68
N ARG A 36 -6.40 4.01 10.93
CA ARG A 36 -5.64 3.73 12.17
C ARG A 36 -6.35 4.20 13.42
N ASN A 37 -6.99 5.36 13.40
CA ASN A 37 -7.75 5.85 14.55
C ASN A 37 -8.93 4.92 14.86
N GLY A 38 -9.63 4.42 13.83
CA GLY A 38 -10.66 3.39 13.99
C GLY A 38 -10.10 2.11 14.60
N THR A 39 -9.00 1.58 14.05
CA THR A 39 -8.33 0.38 14.57
C THR A 39 -7.90 0.54 16.03
N ARG A 40 -7.28 1.68 16.40
CA ARG A 40 -6.88 1.95 17.79
C ARG A 40 -8.07 2.03 18.73
N ALA A 41 -9.15 2.68 18.32
CA ALA A 41 -10.35 2.80 19.15
C ALA A 41 -10.99 1.42 19.44
N THR A 42 -10.88 0.47 18.51
CA THR A 42 -11.46 -0.87 18.66
C THR A 42 -10.50 -1.88 19.31
N LEU A 43 -9.21 -1.86 18.96
CA LEU A 43 -8.22 -2.89 19.31
C LEU A 43 -7.11 -2.39 20.23
N GLY A 44 -7.08 -1.09 20.55
CA GLY A 44 -6.03 -0.45 21.35
C GLY A 44 -4.77 -0.10 20.54
N ASP A 45 -3.85 0.62 21.19
CA ASP A 45 -2.63 1.14 20.55
C ASP A 45 -1.67 0.05 20.07
N GLY A 46 -1.69 -1.12 20.71
CA GLY A 46 -0.88 -2.28 20.32
C GLY A 46 -1.16 -2.77 18.90
N ALA A 47 -2.35 -2.50 18.35
CA ALA A 47 -2.71 -2.88 16.99
C ALA A 47 -2.08 -1.99 15.90
N CYS A 48 -1.38 -0.91 16.28
CA CYS A 48 -0.93 0.14 15.36
C CYS A 48 0.55 0.51 15.59
N GLN A 49 1.45 -0.45 15.74
CA GLN A 49 2.86 -0.16 16.05
C GLN A 49 3.71 0.29 14.85
N TYR A 50 3.42 -0.19 13.65
CA TYR A 50 4.19 0.18 12.46
C TYR A 50 3.79 1.56 11.92
N VAL A 51 4.78 2.36 11.54
CA VAL A 51 4.59 3.69 10.93
C VAL A 51 5.46 3.76 9.67
N GLY A 52 4.89 4.26 8.58
CA GLY A 52 5.58 4.42 7.31
C GLY A 52 4.81 5.30 6.34
N ILE A 53 5.47 5.68 5.26
CA ILE A 53 4.87 6.41 4.15
C ILE A 53 4.06 5.43 3.30
N GLN A 54 2.85 5.83 2.92
CA GLN A 54 1.96 5.01 2.12
C GLN A 54 2.49 4.89 0.69
N HIS A 55 2.55 3.66 0.20
CA HIS A 55 3.09 3.31 -1.11
C HIS A 55 2.34 2.11 -1.69
N LEU A 56 2.53 1.85 -2.99
CA LEU A 56 2.05 0.63 -3.63
C LEU A 56 3.23 -0.33 -3.86
N THR A 57 3.25 -1.47 -3.17
CA THR A 57 4.25 -2.51 -3.44
C THR A 57 3.88 -3.26 -4.72
N THR A 58 4.83 -3.37 -5.66
CA THR A 58 4.64 -4.07 -6.94
C THR A 58 5.35 -5.42 -6.99
N ALA A 59 6.39 -5.60 -6.18
CA ALA A 59 7.13 -6.87 -6.08
C ALA A 59 7.86 -6.97 -4.74
N TYR A 60 8.09 -8.20 -4.28
CA TYR A 60 8.92 -8.51 -3.11
C TYR A 60 10.18 -9.26 -3.55
N ALA A 61 11.31 -8.96 -2.91
CA ALA A 61 12.53 -9.73 -3.11
C ALA A 61 12.39 -11.11 -2.45
N TYR A 62 12.68 -12.18 -3.20
CA TYR A 62 12.66 -13.55 -2.66
C TYR A 62 14.00 -13.94 -2.00
N ALA A 63 15.08 -13.26 -2.37
CA ALA A 63 16.45 -13.43 -1.90
C ALA A 63 17.21 -12.11 -2.01
N GLU A 64 18.46 -12.10 -1.54
CA GLU A 64 19.36 -10.96 -1.71
C GLU A 64 19.58 -10.64 -3.20
N ALA A 65 19.55 -9.35 -3.54
CA ALA A 65 19.65 -8.88 -4.91
C ALA A 65 20.28 -7.47 -4.98
N ASP A 66 20.90 -7.15 -6.11
CA ASP A 66 21.42 -5.82 -6.40
C ASP A 66 20.27 -4.85 -6.74
N SER A 67 19.96 -3.95 -5.81
CA SER A 67 18.94 -2.92 -5.97
C SER A 67 19.26 -1.93 -7.09
N GLY A 68 20.53 -1.67 -7.39
CA GLY A 68 20.96 -0.83 -8.49
C GLY A 68 20.67 -1.46 -9.86
N ALA A 69 20.93 -2.76 -10.00
CA ALA A 69 20.56 -3.52 -11.18
C ALA A 69 19.03 -3.55 -11.37
N ALA A 70 18.28 -3.79 -10.30
CA ALA A 70 16.81 -3.73 -10.33
C ALA A 70 16.30 -2.34 -10.73
N GLN A 71 16.85 -1.26 -10.16
CA GLN A 71 16.45 0.10 -10.50
C GLN A 71 16.73 0.45 -11.97
N ARG A 72 17.84 -0.04 -12.55
CA ARG A 72 18.13 0.15 -13.99
C ARG A 72 17.04 -0.46 -14.87
N LEU A 73 16.50 -1.61 -14.49
CA LEU A 73 15.38 -2.24 -15.20
C LEU A 73 14.08 -1.46 -14.98
N LEU A 74 13.76 -1.10 -13.73
CA LEU A 74 12.55 -0.34 -13.38
C LEU A 74 12.50 1.02 -14.09
N ARG A 75 13.64 1.69 -14.30
CA ARG A 75 13.72 2.95 -15.07
C ARG A 75 13.31 2.82 -16.54
N ARG A 76 13.17 1.61 -17.08
CA ARG A 76 12.62 1.38 -18.43
C ARG A 76 11.09 1.41 -18.43
N VAL A 77 10.46 1.21 -17.27
CA VAL A 77 9.02 1.33 -17.09
C VAL A 77 8.69 2.81 -16.83
N ARG A 78 7.80 3.37 -17.64
CA ARG A 78 7.28 4.74 -17.48
C ARG A 78 5.94 4.69 -16.76
N SER A 79 5.93 4.29 -15.49
CA SER A 79 4.73 4.22 -14.66
C SER A 79 4.14 5.58 -14.27
N GLY A 80 4.85 6.68 -14.58
CA GLY A 80 4.64 8.03 -14.03
C GLY A 80 3.29 8.71 -14.22
N HIS A 81 2.29 8.05 -14.82
CA HIS A 81 1.02 8.68 -15.19
C HIS A 81 -0.18 7.74 -15.11
N ALA A 82 -0.12 6.65 -14.34
CA ALA A 82 -1.29 5.78 -14.18
C ALA A 82 -2.19 6.33 -13.05
N PRO A 83 -3.42 6.80 -13.36
CA PRO A 83 -4.37 7.17 -12.31
C PRO A 83 -4.86 5.91 -11.58
N LEU A 84 -4.83 5.94 -10.25
CA LEU A 84 -5.45 4.96 -9.39
C LEU A 84 -6.62 5.60 -8.67
N HIS A 85 -7.83 5.16 -9.01
CA HIS A 85 -9.04 5.62 -8.34
C HIS A 85 -9.29 4.80 -7.06
N ILE A 86 -9.41 5.49 -5.94
CA ILE A 86 -9.64 4.92 -4.60
C ILE A 86 -11.09 5.21 -4.21
N ASN A 87 -11.88 4.15 -4.08
CA ASN A 87 -13.31 4.23 -3.76
C ASN A 87 -13.75 3.37 -2.58
N ALA A 88 -12.83 2.63 -1.96
CA ALA A 88 -13.13 1.80 -0.79
C ALA A 88 -11.86 1.44 -0.02
N VAL A 89 -12.07 1.05 1.24
CA VAL A 89 -11.11 0.34 2.07
C VAL A 89 -11.59 -1.10 2.25
N HIS A 90 -10.67 -2.05 2.18
CA HIS A 90 -10.96 -3.46 2.43
C HIS A 90 -10.34 -3.86 3.77
N LEU A 91 -11.15 -4.43 4.66
CA LEU A 91 -10.62 -5.20 5.77
C LEU A 91 -10.29 -6.59 5.25
N VAL A 92 -9.04 -6.99 5.43
CA VAL A 92 -8.53 -8.27 4.94
C VAL A 92 -7.93 -9.05 6.09
N ASP A 93 -8.15 -10.36 6.08
CA ASP A 93 -7.33 -11.30 6.84
C ASP A 93 -6.07 -11.60 6.03
N VAL A 94 -4.91 -11.50 6.66
CA VAL A 94 -3.61 -11.58 6.01
C VAL A 94 -2.78 -12.68 6.64
N ALA A 95 -2.46 -13.71 5.86
CA ALA A 95 -1.52 -14.75 6.26
C ALA A 95 -0.25 -14.64 5.41
N ALA A 96 0.89 -14.51 6.08
CA ALA A 96 2.21 -14.50 5.46
C ALA A 96 2.97 -15.78 5.81
N ASP A 97 3.44 -16.50 4.80
CA ASP A 97 4.35 -17.63 4.94
C ASP A 97 5.77 -17.19 4.58
N PRO A 98 6.66 -17.00 5.58
CA PRO A 98 8.02 -16.55 5.34
C PRO A 98 8.91 -17.62 4.71
N GLN A 99 8.55 -18.91 4.78
CA GLN A 99 9.29 -20.00 4.17
C GLN A 99 8.91 -20.16 2.70
N ALA A 100 7.60 -20.18 2.41
CA ALA A 100 7.09 -20.23 1.03
C ALA A 100 7.20 -18.88 0.29
N LYS A 101 7.49 -17.78 1.01
CA LYS A 101 7.56 -16.40 0.47
C LYS A 101 6.23 -15.96 -0.14
N THR A 102 5.12 -16.36 0.46
CA THR A 102 3.78 -16.01 -0.01
C THR A 102 3.07 -15.13 1.01
N ILE A 103 2.23 -14.24 0.50
CA ILE A 103 1.27 -13.48 1.30
C ILE A 103 -0.09 -13.75 0.66
N THR A 104 -1.06 -14.13 1.49
CA THR A 104 -2.43 -14.38 1.07
C THR A 104 -3.34 -13.38 1.76
N TRP A 105 -4.39 -12.98 1.05
CA TRP A 105 -5.37 -12.01 1.52
C TRP A 105 -6.77 -12.56 1.31
N GLU A 106 -7.55 -12.65 2.37
CA GLU A 106 -8.97 -12.94 2.31
C GLU A 106 -9.75 -11.67 2.65
N THR A 107 -10.69 -11.26 1.79
CA THR A 107 -11.50 -10.06 2.08
C THR A 107 -12.56 -10.40 3.11
N VAL A 108 -12.48 -9.77 4.28
CA VAL A 108 -13.49 -9.87 5.35
C VAL A 108 -14.66 -8.95 5.05
N THR A 109 -14.38 -7.68 4.74
CA THR A 109 -15.40 -6.71 4.36
C THR A 109 -14.84 -5.57 3.52
N ARG A 110 -15.73 -4.89 2.78
CA ARG A 110 -15.44 -3.71 1.98
C ARG A 110 -16.23 -2.52 2.51
N VAL A 111 -15.52 -1.46 2.86
CA VAL A 111 -16.09 -0.18 3.31
C VAL A 111 -15.99 0.82 2.15
N PRO A 112 -17.10 1.13 1.44
CA PRO A 112 -17.11 2.14 0.39
C PRO A 112 -16.81 3.55 0.93
N LEU A 113 -16.08 4.34 0.16
CA LEU A 113 -15.92 5.78 0.38
C LEU A 113 -17.11 6.53 -0.25
N GLY A 114 -17.53 7.63 0.37
CA GLY A 114 -18.55 8.53 -0.16
C GLY A 114 -20.01 8.13 0.08
N THR A 115 -20.28 6.91 0.55
CA THR A 115 -21.60 6.54 1.08
C THR A 115 -21.72 7.06 2.50
N ALA A 116 -22.68 7.95 2.73
CA ALA A 116 -23.18 8.21 4.07
C ALA A 116 -23.70 6.89 4.65
N LEU A 117 -23.19 6.52 5.82
CA LEU A 117 -23.86 5.54 6.69
C LEU A 117 -25.13 6.20 7.25
#